data_AF-W4GCK9-F1
#
_entry.id   AF-W4GCK9-F1
#
_cell.length_a   1.000
_cell.length_b   1.000
_cell.length_c   1.000
_cell.angle_alpha   90.00
_cell.angle_beta   90.00
_cell.angle_gamma   90.00
#
_symmetry.space_group_name_H-M   'P 1'
#
loop_
_entity.id
_entity.type
_entity.pdbx_description
1 polymer ?
#
loop_
_entity_poly.entity_id
_entity_poly.type
_entity_poly.pdbx_seq_one_letter_code
_entity_poly.pdbx_strand_id
1 'polypeptide(L)'
;MSVRLGSKADVVKTLRTLLRLNRTTTTNKKAWSDVILEKFRERQHETDRTKIKAYRAEATDFLHLWTGVEEQKRLWNMDAGIEKRMKNADIVKKSARLVGLQVPDMYTDKEENKL
;
A
#
# COMPACT_ATOMS: atom_id res chain seq x y z
N MET A 1 -28.16 16.99 9.31
CA MET A 1 -27.20 16.81 8.19
C MET A 1 -27.47 15.50 7.46
N SER A 2 -28.05 15.57 6.27
CA SER A 2 -28.37 14.39 5.44
C SER A 2 -27.09 13.90 4.75
N VAL A 3 -26.40 12.95 5.37
CA VAL A 3 -25.27 12.25 4.75
C VAL A 3 -25.88 11.43 3.61
N ARG A 4 -25.60 11.84 2.36
CA ARG A 4 -26.01 11.11 1.16
C ARG A 4 -25.62 9.65 1.35
N LEU A 5 -26.58 8.73 1.30
CA LEU A 5 -26.26 7.30 1.31
C LEU A 5 -25.37 7.09 0.09
N GLY A 6 -24.08 6.82 0.30
CA GLY A 6 -23.13 6.52 -0.78
C GLY A 6 -23.69 5.51 -1.77
N SER A 7 -23.31 5.64 -3.02
CA SER A 7 -23.78 4.74 -4.07
C SER A 7 -23.27 3.31 -3.81
N LYS A 8 -23.92 2.30 -4.40
CA LYS A 8 -23.37 0.94 -4.50
C LYS A 8 -21.92 0.96 -5.03
N ALA A 9 -21.62 1.91 -5.91
CA ALA A 9 -20.27 2.14 -6.43
C ALA A 9 -19.24 2.46 -5.33
N ASP A 10 -19.61 3.25 -4.32
CA ASP A 10 -18.73 3.60 -3.21
C ASP A 10 -18.43 2.38 -2.34
N VAL A 11 -19.44 1.56 -2.06
CA VAL A 11 -19.28 0.31 -1.30
C VAL A 11 -18.32 -0.64 -2.02
N VAL A 12 -18.49 -0.80 -3.34
CA VAL A 12 -17.61 -1.64 -4.17
C VAL A 12 -16.19 -1.06 -4.24
N LYS A 13 -16.05 0.26 -4.28
CA LYS A 13 -14.75 0.94 -4.23
C LYS A 13 -14.04 0.62 -2.91
N THR A 14 -14.71 0.78 -1.77
CA THR A 14 -14.15 0.45 -0.45
C THR A 14 -13.74 -1.02 -0.36
N LEU A 15 -14.58 -1.94 -0.83
CA LEU A 15 -14.25 -3.36 -0.89
C LEU A 15 -12.99 -3.64 -1.72
N ARG A 16 -12.89 -3.06 -2.93
CA ARG A 16 -11.71 -3.22 -3.80
C ARG A 16 -10.45 -2.68 -3.14
N THR A 17 -10.54 -1.54 -2.47
CA THR A 17 -9.38 -0.95 -1.78
C THR A 17 -8.93 -1.83 -0.62
N LEU A 18 -9.86 -2.33 0.22
CA LEU A 18 -9.54 -3.27 1.30
C LEU A 18 -8.86 -4.54 0.78
N LEU A 19 -9.38 -5.14 -0.30
CA LEU A 19 -8.76 -6.33 -0.91
C LEU A 19 -7.38 -6.07 -1.49
N ARG A 20 -7.12 -4.85 -2.01
CA ARG A 20 -5.79 -4.45 -2.50
C ARG A 20 -4.82 -4.26 -1.35
N LEU A 21 -5.22 -3.55 -0.30
CA LEU A 21 -4.42 -3.35 0.91
C LEU A 21 -4.02 -4.70 1.51
N ASN A 22 -4.98 -5.61 1.70
CA ASN A 22 -4.69 -6.93 2.26
C ASN A 22 -3.61 -7.72 1.47
N ARG A 23 -3.45 -7.49 0.17
CA ARG A 23 -2.40 -8.13 -0.64
C ARG A 23 -1.00 -7.61 -0.32
N THR A 24 -0.87 -6.35 0.12
CA THR A 24 0.41 -5.69 0.44
C THR A 24 0.74 -5.80 1.93
N THR A 25 -0.26 -5.71 2.80
CA THR A 25 -0.02 -5.61 4.26
C THR A 25 0.07 -6.96 4.97
N THR A 26 -0.59 -8.01 4.48
CA THR A 26 -0.83 -9.23 5.28
C THR A 26 -0.15 -10.47 4.71
N THR A 27 0.46 -11.27 5.58
CA THR A 27 1.12 -12.53 5.20
C THR A 27 0.11 -13.59 4.75
N ASN A 28 -1.04 -13.69 5.45
CA ASN A 28 -2.10 -14.64 5.12
C ASN A 28 -3.19 -13.99 4.23
N LYS A 29 -2.85 -13.75 2.97
CA LYS A 29 -3.68 -13.00 2.02
C LYS A 29 -5.05 -13.63 1.77
N LYS A 30 -5.12 -14.96 1.68
CA LYS A 30 -6.34 -15.69 1.32
C LYS A 30 -7.35 -15.65 2.46
N ALA A 31 -6.95 -16.05 3.67
CA ALA A 31 -7.85 -16.07 4.83
C ALA A 31 -8.48 -14.71 5.11
N TRP A 32 -7.69 -13.64 5.08
CA TRP A 32 -8.22 -12.29 5.31
C TRP A 32 -9.09 -11.77 4.17
N SER A 33 -8.82 -12.16 2.93
CA SER A 33 -9.69 -11.80 1.80
C SER A 33 -11.05 -12.49 1.91
N ASP A 34 -11.06 -13.76 2.32
CA ASP A 34 -12.27 -14.55 2.51
C ASP A 34 -13.14 -13.94 3.62
N VAL A 35 -12.54 -13.57 4.76
CA VAL A 35 -13.23 -12.88 5.87
C VAL A 35 -13.87 -11.56 5.44
N ILE A 36 -13.16 -10.74 4.65
CA ILE A 36 -13.72 -9.48 4.14
C ILE A 36 -14.90 -9.75 3.23
N LEU A 37 -14.74 -10.69 2.29
CA LEU A 37 -15.79 -11.03 1.33
C LEU A 37 -17.03 -11.58 2.04
N GLU A 38 -16.84 -12.43 3.05
CA GLU A 38 -17.91 -12.98 3.89
C GLU A 38 -18.71 -11.86 4.57
N LYS A 39 -18.04 -10.95 5.28
CA LYS A 39 -18.71 -9.81 5.94
C LYS A 39 -19.50 -8.92 4.97
N PHE A 40 -18.99 -8.70 3.76
CA PHE A 40 -19.69 -7.92 2.74
C PHE A 40 -20.88 -8.68 2.13
N ARG A 41 -20.77 -10.01 1.99
CA ARG A 41 -21.85 -10.87 1.46
C ARG A 41 -23.00 -11.02 2.46
N GLU A 42 -22.69 -11.26 3.74
CA GLU A 42 -23.69 -11.37 4.81
C GLU A 42 -24.60 -10.14 4.87
N ARG A 43 -24.02 -8.96 4.66
CA ARG A 43 -24.69 -7.67 4.80
C ARG A 43 -25.30 -7.16 3.48
N GLN A 44 -25.19 -7.92 2.38
CA GLN A 44 -25.63 -7.51 1.04
C GLN A 44 -27.16 -7.34 0.95
N HIS A 45 -27.91 -8.11 1.74
CA HIS A 45 -29.36 -8.14 1.74
C HIS A 45 -29.98 -7.26 2.84
N GLU A 46 -29.17 -6.49 3.58
CA GLU A 46 -29.68 -5.57 4.58
C GLU A 46 -30.51 -4.46 3.93
N THR A 47 -31.67 -4.17 4.50
CA THR A 47 -32.62 -3.18 3.98
C THR A 47 -32.80 -1.99 4.92
N ASP A 48 -32.39 -2.13 6.19
CA ASP A 48 -32.45 -1.03 7.16
C ASP A 48 -31.40 0.03 6.85
N ARG A 49 -31.87 1.24 6.51
CA ARG A 49 -31.04 2.40 6.18
C ARG A 49 -30.08 2.80 7.30
N THR A 50 -30.49 2.61 8.56
CA THR A 50 -29.65 2.98 9.72
C THR A 50 -28.47 2.02 9.86
N LYS A 51 -28.73 0.72 9.75
CA LYS A 51 -27.70 -0.34 9.75
C LYS A 51 -26.77 -0.21 8.55
N ILE A 52 -27.30 0.03 7.34
CA ILE A 52 -26.48 0.27 6.15
C ILE A 52 -25.49 1.42 6.37
N LYS A 53 -25.94 2.51 6.99
CA LYS A 53 -25.06 3.63 7.31
C LYS A 53 -23.97 3.23 8.32
N ALA A 54 -24.34 2.49 9.36
CA ALA A 54 -23.39 1.99 10.36
C ALA A 54 -22.33 1.06 9.74
N TYR A 55 -22.74 0.09 8.91
CA TYR A 55 -21.82 -0.83 8.25
C TYR A 55 -20.87 -0.13 7.28
N ARG A 56 -21.33 0.95 6.63
CA ARG A 56 -20.47 1.76 5.76
C ARG A 56 -19.46 2.58 6.54
N ALA A 57 -19.86 3.12 7.70
CA ALA A 57 -18.93 3.79 8.60
C ALA A 57 -17.87 2.79 9.08
N GLU A 58 -18.29 1.62 9.56
CA GLU A 58 -17.40 0.53 9.98
C GLU A 58 -16.41 0.13 8.87
N ALA A 59 -16.88 -0.03 7.62
CA ALA A 59 -16.01 -0.36 6.49
C ALA A 59 -15.00 0.76 6.16
N THR A 60 -15.38 2.02 6.38
CA THR A 60 -14.50 3.19 6.18
C THR A 60 -13.46 3.28 7.29
N ASP A 61 -13.85 3.00 8.53
CA ASP A 61 -12.94 2.96 9.67
C ASP A 61 -11.89 1.86 9.50
N PHE A 62 -12.30 0.66 9.05
CA PHE A 62 -11.35 -0.41 8.69
C PHE A 62 -10.41 0.00 7.57
N LEU A 63 -10.92 0.71 6.55
CA LEU A 63 -10.09 1.20 5.46
C LEU A 63 -9.02 2.17 5.97
N HIS A 64 -9.40 3.13 6.83
CA HIS A 64 -8.46 4.07 7.42
C HIS A 64 -7.43 3.37 8.31
N LEU A 65 -7.86 2.42 9.13
CA LEU A 65 -6.96 1.64 9.99
C LEU A 65 -5.90 0.92 9.16
N TRP A 66 -6.30 0.19 8.12
CA TRP A 66 -5.34 -0.54 7.29
C TRP A 66 -4.44 0.35 6.44
N THR A 67 -4.96 1.48 5.95
CA THR A 67 -4.14 2.47 5.27
C THR A 67 -3.09 3.04 6.22
N GLY A 68 -3.45 3.30 7.49
CA GLY A 68 -2.52 3.73 8.53
C GLY A 68 -1.44 2.68 8.83
N VAL A 69 -1.81 1.39 8.89
CA VAL A 69 -0.85 0.29 9.08
C VAL A 69 0.11 0.17 7.89
N GLU A 70 -0.39 0.27 6.66
CA GLU A 70 0.45 0.26 5.46
C GLU A 70 1.43 1.44 5.47
N GLU A 71 0.94 2.63 5.79
CA GLU A 71 1.77 3.83 5.88
C GLU A 71 2.82 3.72 6.98
N GLN A 72 2.45 3.20 8.16
CA GLN A 72 3.40 2.97 9.24
C GLN A 72 4.48 1.95 8.84
N LYS A 73 4.12 0.89 8.11
CA LYS A 73 5.12 -0.03 7.55
C LYS A 73 6.02 0.67 6.54
N ARG A 74 5.47 1.54 5.69
CA ARG A 74 6.24 2.32 4.72
C ARG A 74 7.23 3.25 5.41
N LEU A 75 6.78 3.98 6.44
CA LEU A 75 7.61 4.86 7.24
C LEU A 75 8.67 4.07 8.00
N TRP A 76 8.31 2.96 8.62
CA TRP A 76 9.31 2.11 9.27
C TRP A 76 10.33 1.57 8.28
N ASN A 77 9.95 1.14 7.08
CA ASN A 77 10.92 0.74 6.05
C ASN A 77 11.86 1.89 5.62
N MET A 78 11.36 3.14 5.67
CA MET A 78 12.14 4.33 5.39
C MET A 78 13.10 4.67 6.55
N ASP A 79 12.61 4.61 7.79
CA ASP A 79 13.34 4.91 9.02
C ASP A 79 14.35 3.82 9.39
N ALA A 80 14.02 2.55 9.10
CA ALA A 80 14.92 1.40 9.29
C ALA A 80 16.09 1.39 8.30
N GLY A 81 16.20 2.41 7.44
CA GLY A 81 17.34 2.52 6.55
C GLY A 81 17.37 1.41 5.53
N ILE A 82 16.25 1.12 4.85
CA ILE A 82 16.34 0.74 3.42
C ILE A 82 16.73 2.00 2.62
N GLU A 83 17.81 2.65 3.06
CA GLU A 83 18.90 2.91 2.16
C GLU A 83 19.09 1.61 1.37
N LYS A 84 18.58 1.58 0.13
CA LYS A 84 19.46 1.09 -0.91
C LYS A 84 20.81 1.68 -0.55
N ARG A 85 21.77 0.84 -0.12
CA ARG A 85 23.18 1.22 -0.16
C ARG A 85 23.34 1.75 -1.57
N MET A 86 23.23 3.06 -1.77
CA MET A 86 23.55 3.65 -3.04
C MET A 86 24.99 3.25 -3.16
N LYS A 87 25.29 2.36 -4.12
CA LYS A 87 26.69 1.98 -4.33
C LYS A 87 27.42 3.31 -4.51
N ASN A 88 28.64 3.45 -3.99
CA ASN A 88 29.36 4.72 -4.07
C ASN A 88 29.34 5.29 -5.51
N ALA A 89 29.29 4.41 -6.52
CA ALA A 89 29.03 4.73 -7.92
C ALA A 89 27.72 5.51 -8.21
N ASP A 90 26.59 5.16 -7.60
CA ASP A 90 25.30 5.83 -7.79
C ASP A 90 25.30 7.24 -7.18
N ILE A 91 25.98 7.41 -6.04
CA ILE A 91 26.17 8.70 -5.38
C ILE A 91 27.04 9.61 -6.27
N VAL A 92 28.13 9.07 -6.82
CA VAL A 92 29.02 9.79 -7.73
C VAL A 92 28.30 10.18 -9.02
N LYS A 93 27.54 9.26 -9.64
CA LYS A 93 26.73 9.56 -10.85
C LYS A 93 25.67 10.63 -10.58
N LYS A 94 24.98 10.56 -9.44
CA LYS A 94 23.96 11.56 -9.05
C LYS A 94 24.59 12.93 -8.81
N SER A 95 25.73 12.97 -8.13
CA SER A 95 26.45 14.21 -7.82
C SER A 95 27.00 14.86 -9.08
N ALA A 96 27.62 14.08 -9.97
CA ALA A 96 28.12 14.57 -11.25
C ALA A 96 27.00 15.14 -12.15
N ARG A 97 25.84 14.47 -12.21
CA ARG A 97 24.68 14.96 -12.96
C ARG A 97 24.16 16.31 -12.44
N LEU A 98 24.22 16.55 -11.14
CA LEU A 98 23.79 17.83 -10.53
C LEU A 98 24.70 19.01 -10.91
N VAL A 99 25.98 18.74 -11.17
CA VAL A 99 26.97 19.76 -11.59
C VAL A 99 27.18 19.78 -13.12
N GLY A 100 26.32 19.11 -13.89
CA GLY A 100 26.40 19.07 -15.36
C GLY A 100 27.55 18.23 -15.93
N LEU A 101 28.20 17.42 -15.08
CA LEU A 101 29.30 16.54 -15.48
C LEU A 101 28.75 15.14 -15.81
N GLN A 102 29.14 14.60 -16.97
CA GLN A 102 28.82 13.23 -17.37
C GLN A 102 29.95 12.31 -16.92
N VAL A 103 29.68 11.40 -15.99
CA VAL A 103 30.65 10.36 -15.59
C VAL A 103 30.71 9.30 -16.69
N PRO A 104 31.86 9.07 -17.34
CA PRO A 104 32.03 7.96 -18.28
C PRO A 104 31.84 6.61 -17.59
N ASP A 105 31.21 5.63 -18.24
CA ASP A 105 30.92 4.27 -17.73
C ASP A 105 32.18 3.37 -17.61
N MET A 106 33.34 3.94 -17.27
CA MET A 106 34.65 3.26 -17.36
C MET A 106 35.05 2.44 -16.13
N TYR A 107 34.11 2.09 -15.24
CA TYR A 107 34.39 1.31 -14.01
C TYR A 107 33.34 0.24 -13.70
N THR A 108 32.76 -0.41 -14.72
CA THR A 108 32.01 -1.67 -14.54
C THR A 108 32.84 -2.93 -14.77
N ASP A 109 34.12 -2.79 -15.14
CA ASP A 109 35.02 -3.92 -15.31
C ASP A 109 35.97 -4.01 -14.10
N LYS A 110 35.54 -4.78 -13.10
CA LYS A 110 36.35 -5.60 -12.19
C LYS A 110 35.43 -6.25 -11.15
N GLU A 111 34.47 -7.05 -11.62
CA GLU A 111 34.12 -8.26 -10.86
C GLU A 111 35.27 -9.26 -11.09
N GLU A 112 36.37 -9.05 -10.37
CA GLU A 112 37.45 -10.04 -10.25
C GLU A 112 36.86 -11.26 -9.52
N ASN A 113 36.42 -12.22 -10.33
CA ASN A 113 36.81 -13.62 -10.25
C ASN A 113 37.32 -14.07 -8.86
N LYS A 114 36.42 -14.60 -8.04
CA LYS A 114 36.80 -15.49 -6.93
C LYS A 114 36.10 -16.83 -7.14
N LEU A 115 36.79 -17.70 -7.87
CA LEU A 115 36.74 -19.15 -7.71
C LEU A 115 37.34 -19.53 -6.35
#